data_AF-A0A2V2F2N7-F1
#
_entry.id   AF-A0A2V2F2N7-F1
#
_cell.length_a   1.000
_cell.length_b   1.000
_cell.length_c   1.000
_cell.angle_alpha   90.00
_cell.angle_beta   90.00
_cell.angle_gamma   90.00
#
_symmetry.space_group_name_H-M   'P 1'
#
loop_
_entity.id
_entity.type
_entity.pdbx_description
1 polymer ?
#
loop_
_entity_poly.entity_id
_entity_poly.type
_entity_poly.pdbx_seq_one_letter_code
_entity_poly.pdbx_strand_id
1 'polypeptide(L)'
;MFKRKIALFLAAASLAASLAACGEKPAPVTSENTTASTEATTEAPEFVPVDADYSGEFTMLISGNCNTNVAFKSFEDSDMTERTPLDEAVYRRMKTVEELYGVTFNYIEDYGTTGSAKTKLMVAATAGDDDYDAAVIAAYDAVPLAMAGSLYELGSIKNLTLDKDFWDERASRDLTIRGLLFATTGDIDFWDDMMQNVIAFNKQVKADLNIEDNFYTLVEDGKWTMDALASYAKQATEDLNSDGVYDMSDKFGLITWDDSIYAVLEGSGERVVQVADDGTLNLTLTGSERIVDVLTKYTDFCFGGDAINYQRYTSKEAMDMFSGNRALFLAGRLQSLDAYRDMETDYGILPYPKYDEAQAEYHTVASPWHMTLFTVPLTAADAERSGAVLNALAYYGKQLLTGAYYDKTLTGQYFRDEDSLATLERMAATRAYDLGLYIQPANINKELIYMFREGSKDFASNFASHADAAKTALTQTDAAFSLAAESWKK
;
A
#
# COMPACT_ATOMS: atom_id res chain seq x y z
N MET A 1 58.17 -6.87 -31.25
CA MET A 1 58.50 -5.97 -30.12
C MET A 1 58.05 -4.52 -30.27
N PHE A 2 57.68 -4.02 -31.47
CA PHE A 2 57.28 -2.61 -31.65
C PHE A 2 55.81 -2.31 -31.28
N LYS A 3 54.90 -3.29 -31.38
CA LYS A 3 53.46 -3.11 -31.06
C LYS A 3 53.13 -3.04 -29.56
N ARG A 4 53.98 -3.61 -28.69
CA ARG A 4 53.82 -3.55 -27.22
C ARG A 4 54.23 -2.21 -26.60
N LYS A 5 55.10 -1.44 -27.28
CA LYS A 5 55.54 -0.12 -26.80
C LYS A 5 54.54 1.00 -27.14
N ILE A 6 53.76 0.84 -28.22
CA ILE A 6 52.71 1.78 -28.62
C ILE A 6 51.49 1.69 -27.69
N ALA A 7 51.11 0.48 -27.27
CA ALA A 7 50.01 0.28 -26.31
C ALA A 7 50.33 0.87 -24.93
N LEU A 8 51.59 0.80 -24.48
CA LEU A 8 52.00 1.40 -23.21
C LEU A 8 52.03 2.94 -23.26
N PHE A 9 52.34 3.51 -24.43
CA PHE A 9 52.35 4.97 -24.63
C PHE A 9 50.94 5.55 -24.76
N LEU A 10 49.99 4.81 -25.35
CA LEU A 10 48.58 5.22 -25.39
C LEU A 10 47.90 5.10 -24.02
N ALA A 11 48.24 4.09 -23.21
CA ALA A 11 47.69 3.94 -21.87
C ALA A 11 48.24 4.98 -20.86
N ALA A 12 49.47 5.48 -21.07
CA ALA A 12 50.02 6.57 -20.27
C ALA A 12 49.48 7.95 -20.67
N ALA A 13 49.07 8.13 -21.93
CA ALA A 13 48.47 9.38 -22.41
C ALA A 13 47.00 9.56 -21.97
N SER A 14 46.26 8.47 -21.74
CA SER A 14 44.88 8.52 -21.23
C SER A 14 44.79 8.69 -19.70
N LEU A 15 45.83 8.34 -18.94
CA LEU A 15 45.90 8.62 -17.49
C LEU A 15 46.37 10.04 -17.13
N ALA A 16 46.92 10.79 -18.08
CA ALA A 16 47.38 12.17 -17.85
C ALA A 16 46.29 13.23 -18.09
N ALA A 17 45.14 12.86 -18.65
CA ALA A 17 44.02 13.77 -18.95
C ALA A 17 43.04 13.97 -17.77
N SER A 18 43.14 13.18 -16.70
CA SER A 18 42.26 13.26 -15.53
C SER A 18 42.82 14.10 -14.37
N LEU A 19 43.99 14.74 -14.54
CA LEU A 19 44.63 15.59 -13.51
C LEU A 19 44.70 17.09 -13.88
N ALA A 20 43.99 17.52 -14.93
CA ALA A 20 43.98 18.91 -15.42
C ALA A 20 42.60 19.59 -15.37
N ALA A 21 41.69 19.11 -14.51
CA ALA A 21 40.36 19.71 -14.29
C ALA A 21 40.17 20.18 -12.83
N CYS A 22 41.14 20.95 -12.31
CA CYS A 22 40.94 21.85 -11.19
C CYS A 22 41.42 23.24 -11.63
N GLY A 23 40.50 24.10 -12.03
CA GLY A 23 40.74 25.50 -12.36
C GLY A 23 39.81 26.40 -11.56
N GLU A 24 40.39 27.17 -10.64
CA GLU A 24 39.74 28.24 -9.86
C GLU A 24 39.52 29.52 -10.70
N LYS A 25 38.36 30.18 -10.50
CA LYS A 25 38.14 31.64 -10.22
C LYS A 25 36.76 32.15 -10.71
N PRO A 26 36.22 33.31 -10.25
CA PRO A 26 36.68 34.22 -9.18
C PRO A 26 35.59 34.59 -8.14
N ALA A 27 36.03 35.17 -7.01
CA ALA A 27 35.18 35.79 -5.99
C ALA A 27 34.66 37.18 -6.42
N PRO A 28 33.50 37.61 -5.88
CA PRO A 28 33.45 38.99 -5.42
C PRO A 28 32.64 39.22 -4.11
N VAL A 29 33.22 40.13 -3.31
CA VAL A 29 32.68 41.07 -2.30
C VAL A 29 32.01 40.56 -1.02
N THR A 30 32.70 40.87 0.08
CA THR A 30 32.21 40.96 1.46
C THR A 30 31.19 42.09 1.64
N SER A 31 30.08 41.80 2.31
CA SER A 31 29.23 42.77 3.02
C SER A 31 28.74 42.17 4.32
N GLU A 32 28.43 43.05 5.26
CA GLU A 32 28.53 42.86 6.71
C GLU A 32 27.57 41.85 7.33
N ASN A 33 28.16 41.06 8.23
CA ASN A 33 27.68 40.64 9.55
C ASN A 33 26.19 40.92 9.88
N THR A 34 25.36 39.88 9.78
CA THR A 34 24.15 39.74 10.60
C THR A 34 24.29 38.44 11.38
N THR A 35 24.47 38.57 12.70
CA THR A 35 24.52 37.45 13.62
C THR A 35 23.14 36.82 13.71
N ALA A 36 22.90 35.76 12.96
CA ALA A 36 21.76 34.87 13.19
C ALA A 36 22.13 33.92 14.33
N SER A 37 21.44 34.09 15.45
CA SER A 37 21.43 33.13 16.54
C SER A 37 20.78 31.85 16.04
N THR A 38 21.58 30.82 15.75
CA THR A 38 21.06 29.46 15.58
C THR A 38 20.76 28.92 16.97
N GLU A 39 19.50 29.08 17.41
CA GLU A 39 18.95 28.16 18.40
C GLU A 39 18.97 26.78 17.76
N ALA A 40 19.90 25.94 18.19
CA ALA A 40 19.80 24.51 17.97
C ALA A 40 18.61 24.04 18.82
N THR A 41 17.44 23.94 18.19
CA THR A 41 16.37 23.10 18.72
C THR A 41 16.91 21.67 18.67
N THR A 42 17.40 21.17 19.80
CA THR A 42 17.77 19.77 19.93
C THR A 42 16.46 18.99 19.83
N GLU A 43 16.10 18.58 18.61
CA GLU A 43 15.01 17.66 18.38
C GLU A 43 15.31 16.38 19.17
N ALA A 44 14.33 15.91 19.96
CA ALA A 44 14.51 14.69 20.72
C ALA A 44 14.82 13.53 19.74
N PRO A 45 15.67 12.56 20.12
CA PRO A 45 15.96 11.42 19.27
C PRO A 45 14.66 10.73 18.83
N GLU A 46 14.52 10.46 17.53
CA GLU A 46 13.33 9.81 16.95
C GLU A 46 13.04 8.44 17.59
N PHE A 47 14.10 7.73 18.01
CA PHE A 47 14.02 6.46 18.71
C PHE A 47 15.03 6.39 19.86
N VAL A 48 14.57 5.93 21.00
CA VAL A 48 15.40 5.64 22.18
C VAL A 48 15.17 4.18 22.56
N PRO A 49 16.18 3.30 22.44
CA PRO A 49 16.07 1.93 22.92
C PRO A 49 15.66 1.89 24.39
N VAL A 50 14.79 0.94 24.72
CA VAL A 50 14.37 0.70 26.10
C VAL A 50 15.48 -0.08 26.82
N ASP A 51 15.95 0.44 27.95
CA ASP A 51 16.87 -0.27 28.84
C ASP A 51 16.10 -1.23 29.76
N ALA A 52 15.72 -2.39 29.20
CA ALA A 52 15.01 -3.47 29.89
C ALA A 52 15.47 -4.85 29.38
N ASP A 53 15.39 -5.87 30.24
CA ASP A 53 15.67 -7.26 29.85
C ASP A 53 14.46 -7.85 29.14
N TYR A 54 14.47 -7.78 27.81
CA TYR A 54 13.45 -8.34 26.93
C TYR A 54 13.89 -9.65 26.26
N SER A 55 14.95 -10.28 26.77
CA SER A 55 15.55 -11.46 26.15
C SER A 55 14.61 -12.66 26.13
N GLY A 56 14.76 -13.52 25.12
CA GLY A 56 13.95 -14.74 24.95
C GLY A 56 13.17 -14.77 23.63
N GLU A 57 12.34 -15.79 23.47
CA GLU A 57 11.55 -15.97 22.24
C GLU A 57 10.51 -14.85 22.07
N PHE A 58 10.39 -14.29 20.87
CA PHE A 58 9.35 -13.33 20.49
C PHE A 58 8.50 -13.96 19.39
N THR A 59 7.30 -14.42 19.74
CA THR A 59 6.43 -15.18 18.85
C THR A 59 5.41 -14.28 18.16
N MET A 60 5.45 -14.24 16.83
CA MET A 60 4.50 -13.52 15.99
C MET A 60 3.57 -14.48 15.25
N LEU A 61 2.26 -14.29 15.39
CA LEU A 61 1.28 -14.90 14.49
C LEU A 61 1.22 -14.09 13.19
N ILE A 62 1.62 -14.68 12.07
CA ILE A 62 1.55 -14.01 10.76
C ILE A 62 0.42 -14.62 9.94
N SER A 63 -0.53 -13.79 9.57
CA SER A 63 -1.70 -14.17 8.78
C SER A 63 -2.01 -13.16 7.68
N GLY A 64 -2.94 -13.55 6.82
CA GLY A 64 -3.37 -12.84 5.64
C GLY A 64 -4.01 -13.79 4.63
N ASN A 65 -4.63 -13.23 3.59
CA ASN A 65 -5.23 -14.03 2.51
C ASN A 65 -4.23 -14.55 1.47
N CYS A 66 -2.96 -14.17 1.61
CA CYS A 66 -1.86 -14.65 0.79
C CYS A 66 -0.59 -14.66 1.66
N ASN A 67 0.54 -15.08 1.10
CA ASN A 67 1.81 -15.03 1.82
C ASN A 67 2.23 -13.58 2.02
N THR A 68 1.90 -13.05 3.20
CA THR A 68 2.14 -11.66 3.63
C THR A 68 3.45 -11.53 4.42
N ASN A 69 4.17 -12.63 4.62
CA ASN A 69 5.48 -12.60 5.27
C ASN A 69 6.58 -12.17 4.31
N VAL A 70 6.51 -10.92 3.90
CA VAL A 70 7.52 -10.32 3.03
C VAL A 70 8.67 -9.69 3.83
N ALA A 71 8.40 -9.20 5.05
CA ALA A 71 9.38 -8.55 5.91
C ALA A 71 9.77 -9.34 7.19
N PHE A 72 9.29 -10.57 7.41
CA PHE A 72 9.56 -11.34 8.64
C PHE A 72 10.05 -12.77 8.36
N LYS A 73 11.14 -12.87 7.61
CA LYS A 73 11.70 -14.16 7.19
C LYS A 73 12.88 -14.59 8.07
N SER A 74 12.97 -15.89 8.34
CA SER A 74 14.24 -16.46 8.81
C SER A 74 15.19 -16.65 7.64
N PHE A 75 16.46 -16.29 7.86
CA PHE A 75 17.51 -16.47 6.86
C PHE A 75 18.64 -17.40 7.35
N GLU A 76 18.39 -18.18 8.40
CA GLU A 76 19.40 -19.03 9.05
C GLU A 76 20.00 -20.09 8.11
N ASP A 77 19.27 -20.46 7.04
CA ASP A 77 19.70 -21.46 6.04
C ASP A 77 19.86 -20.90 4.61
N SER A 78 19.74 -19.58 4.40
CA SER A 78 19.84 -19.00 3.04
C SER A 78 21.29 -18.81 2.61
N ASP A 79 21.64 -19.16 1.37
CA ASP A 79 22.92 -18.76 0.78
C ASP A 79 22.97 -17.22 0.68
N MET A 80 23.93 -16.60 1.37
CA MET A 80 24.14 -15.15 1.36
C MET A 80 24.35 -14.59 -0.06
N THR A 81 24.78 -15.42 -1.02
CA THR A 81 25.01 -15.02 -2.41
C THR A 81 23.73 -14.93 -3.25
N GLU A 82 22.60 -15.44 -2.76
CA GLU A 82 21.31 -15.42 -3.45
C GLU A 82 20.34 -14.33 -2.94
N ARG A 83 20.70 -13.60 -1.88
CA ARG A 83 19.83 -12.58 -1.28
C ARG A 83 19.72 -11.33 -2.16
N THR A 84 18.49 -10.87 -2.38
CA THR A 84 18.25 -9.56 -2.99
C THR A 84 18.64 -8.43 -2.02
N PRO A 85 18.84 -7.19 -2.50
CA PRO A 85 19.04 -6.04 -1.60
C PRO A 85 17.93 -5.87 -0.55
N LEU A 86 16.69 -6.21 -0.91
CA LEU A 86 15.56 -6.19 0.01
C LEU A 86 15.66 -7.30 1.06
N ASP A 87 16.01 -8.52 0.66
CA ASP A 87 16.23 -9.62 1.61
C ASP A 87 17.35 -9.30 2.62
N GLU A 88 18.43 -8.67 2.16
CA GLU A 88 19.52 -8.23 3.03
C GLU A 88 19.07 -7.12 4.00
N ALA A 89 18.21 -6.20 3.55
CA ALA A 89 17.63 -5.18 4.41
C ALA A 89 16.73 -5.79 5.50
N VAL A 90 15.89 -6.77 5.14
CA VAL A 90 15.07 -7.54 6.10
C VAL A 90 15.95 -8.24 7.10
N TYR A 91 16.95 -8.99 6.65
CA TYR A 91 17.90 -9.68 7.53
C TYR A 91 18.57 -8.73 8.53
N ARG A 92 19.09 -7.59 8.06
CA ARG A 92 19.76 -6.60 8.91
C ARG A 92 18.83 -6.01 9.95
N ARG A 93 17.60 -5.65 9.56
CA ARG A 93 16.59 -5.15 10.49
C ARG A 93 16.32 -6.16 11.60
N MET A 94 16.03 -7.41 11.23
CA MET A 94 15.74 -8.46 12.20
C MET A 94 16.92 -8.64 13.17
N LYS A 95 18.14 -8.83 12.65
CA LYS A 95 19.35 -8.98 13.49
C LYS A 95 19.61 -7.79 14.39
N THR A 96 19.39 -6.56 13.90
CA THR A 96 19.56 -5.35 14.71
C THR A 96 18.62 -5.36 15.92
N VAL A 97 17.36 -5.77 15.75
CA VAL A 97 16.39 -5.84 16.85
C VAL A 97 16.68 -7.02 17.78
N GLU A 98 17.10 -8.18 17.25
CA GLU A 98 17.55 -9.33 18.05
C GLU A 98 18.73 -8.96 18.95
N GLU A 99 19.75 -8.29 18.40
CA GLU A 99 20.92 -7.84 19.17
C GLU A 99 20.57 -6.75 20.19
N LEU A 100 19.62 -5.86 19.86
CA LEU A 100 19.22 -4.76 20.73
C LEU A 100 18.51 -5.25 22.00
N TYR A 101 17.61 -6.23 21.87
CA TYR A 101 16.75 -6.68 22.97
C TYR A 101 17.02 -8.11 23.44
N GLY A 102 17.95 -8.83 22.81
CA GLY A 102 18.23 -10.23 23.11
C GLY A 102 17.09 -11.18 22.75
N VAL A 103 16.21 -10.77 21.82
CA VAL A 103 15.08 -11.59 21.38
C VAL A 103 15.49 -12.57 20.29
N THR A 104 14.78 -13.69 20.21
CA THR A 104 14.82 -14.61 19.07
C THR A 104 13.43 -14.65 18.44
N PHE A 105 13.31 -14.29 17.17
CA PHE A 105 12.00 -14.27 16.50
C PHE A 105 11.52 -15.68 16.15
N ASN A 106 10.27 -15.97 16.49
CA ASN A 106 9.54 -17.17 16.08
C ASN A 106 8.27 -16.76 15.32
N TYR A 107 7.97 -17.45 14.23
CA TYR A 107 6.85 -17.11 13.36
C TYR A 107 5.87 -18.28 13.25
N ILE A 108 4.62 -18.02 13.60
CA ILE A 108 3.52 -18.96 13.38
C ILE A 108 2.76 -18.45 12.16
N GLU A 109 2.99 -19.07 11.01
CA GLU A 109 2.32 -18.71 9.76
C GLU A 109 0.95 -19.38 9.65
N ASP A 110 -0.09 -18.60 9.39
CA ASP A 110 -1.46 -19.08 9.20
C ASP A 110 -2.18 -18.28 8.11
N TYR A 111 -1.74 -18.50 6.87
CA TYR A 111 -2.31 -17.87 5.69
C TYR A 111 -3.56 -18.61 5.21
N GLY A 112 -4.51 -17.83 4.69
CA GLY A 112 -5.66 -18.36 3.97
C GLY A 112 -6.93 -17.60 4.27
N THR A 113 -8.00 -18.05 3.62
CA THR A 113 -9.31 -17.35 3.60
C THR A 113 -10.31 -17.94 4.61
N THR A 114 -9.86 -18.87 5.46
CA THR A 114 -10.72 -19.64 6.39
C THR A 114 -10.98 -18.92 7.71
N GLY A 115 -10.27 -17.83 8.00
CA GLY A 115 -10.36 -17.10 9.27
C GLY A 115 -9.73 -17.86 10.45
N SER A 116 -8.83 -18.80 10.19
CA SER A 116 -8.12 -19.61 11.19
C SER A 116 -7.33 -18.74 12.19
N ALA A 117 -6.57 -17.76 11.71
CA ALA A 117 -5.77 -16.90 12.58
C ALA A 117 -6.61 -16.04 13.52
N LYS A 118 -7.68 -15.41 13.03
CA LYS A 118 -8.68 -14.73 13.89
C LYS A 118 -9.20 -15.68 14.96
N THR A 119 -9.56 -16.91 14.58
CA THR A 119 -10.06 -17.91 15.52
C THR A 119 -9.03 -18.25 16.59
N LYS A 120 -7.75 -18.39 16.23
CA LYS A 120 -6.65 -18.64 17.19
C LYS A 120 -6.52 -17.51 18.21
N LEU A 121 -6.53 -16.25 17.76
CA LEU A 121 -6.44 -15.10 18.67
C LEU A 121 -7.64 -15.01 19.62
N MET A 122 -8.85 -15.28 19.14
CA MET A 122 -10.05 -15.31 20.00
C MET A 122 -10.02 -16.46 21.01
N VAL A 123 -9.52 -17.64 20.60
CA VAL A 123 -9.36 -18.80 21.48
C VAL A 123 -8.31 -18.50 22.56
N ALA A 124 -7.14 -17.98 22.17
CA ALA A 124 -6.09 -17.58 23.10
C ALA A 124 -6.63 -16.57 24.13
N ALA A 125 -7.33 -15.53 23.67
CA ALA A 125 -7.97 -14.54 24.54
C ALA A 125 -8.98 -15.16 25.53
N THR A 126 -9.75 -16.16 25.09
CA THR A 126 -10.73 -16.84 25.95
C THR A 126 -10.08 -17.78 26.97
N ALA A 127 -9.00 -18.45 26.56
CA ALA A 127 -8.26 -19.40 27.41
C ALA A 127 -7.30 -18.70 28.38
N GLY A 128 -6.90 -17.46 28.07
CA GLY A 128 -5.81 -16.77 28.75
C GLY A 128 -4.43 -17.28 28.33
N ASP A 129 -4.33 -17.86 27.13
CA ASP A 129 -3.07 -18.38 26.59
C ASP A 129 -2.25 -17.23 26.01
N ASP A 130 -0.97 -17.16 26.38
CA ASP A 130 0.00 -16.12 26.03
C ASP A 130 0.90 -16.53 24.86
N ASP A 131 0.38 -17.36 23.95
CA ASP A 131 1.09 -17.97 22.82
C ASP A 131 1.76 -16.96 21.84
N TYR A 132 1.37 -15.69 21.87
CA TYR A 132 1.76 -14.68 20.89
C TYR A 132 2.10 -13.34 21.55
N ASP A 133 3.28 -12.79 21.23
CA ASP A 133 3.69 -11.45 21.65
C ASP A 133 3.10 -10.36 20.73
N ALA A 134 2.93 -10.67 19.44
CA ALA A 134 2.33 -9.78 18.45
C ALA A 134 1.67 -10.59 17.32
N ALA A 135 0.87 -9.92 16.50
CA ALA A 135 0.29 -10.54 15.30
C ALA A 135 0.22 -9.58 14.11
N VAL A 136 0.34 -10.16 12.92
CA VAL A 136 0.00 -9.56 11.63
C VAL A 136 -1.26 -10.26 11.15
N ILE A 137 -2.34 -9.52 10.96
CA ILE A 137 -3.66 -10.06 10.63
C ILE A 137 -4.20 -9.44 9.35
N ALA A 138 -5.10 -10.13 8.66
CA ALA A 138 -5.83 -9.51 7.56
C ALA A 138 -6.61 -8.28 8.07
N ALA A 139 -6.62 -7.18 7.32
CA ALA A 139 -7.19 -5.91 7.77
C ALA A 139 -8.67 -6.01 8.18
N TYR A 140 -9.46 -6.84 7.47
CA TYR A 140 -10.86 -7.08 7.81
C TYR A 140 -11.08 -7.92 9.09
N ASP A 141 -10.06 -8.56 9.64
CA ASP A 141 -10.16 -9.27 10.92
C ASP A 141 -9.87 -8.35 12.12
N ALA A 142 -9.29 -7.16 11.91
CA ALA A 142 -8.90 -6.24 12.97
C ALA A 142 -10.09 -5.77 13.83
N VAL A 143 -11.15 -5.25 13.20
CA VAL A 143 -12.32 -4.75 13.94
C VAL A 143 -13.08 -5.88 14.66
N PRO A 144 -13.36 -7.05 14.03
CA PRO A 144 -13.93 -8.19 14.74
C PRO A 144 -13.12 -8.64 15.96
N LEU A 145 -11.79 -8.67 15.87
CA LEU A 145 -10.91 -9.04 16.99
C LEU A 145 -10.94 -8.00 18.12
N ALA A 146 -10.94 -6.71 17.78
CA ALA A 146 -11.10 -5.64 18.75
C ALA A 146 -12.45 -5.71 19.48
N MET A 147 -13.55 -5.92 18.74
CA MET A 147 -14.89 -6.10 19.32
C MET A 147 -14.99 -7.33 20.24
N ALA A 148 -14.22 -8.38 19.94
CA ALA A 148 -14.14 -9.59 20.76
C ALA A 148 -13.27 -9.41 22.03
N GLY A 149 -12.64 -8.24 22.22
CA GLY A 149 -11.73 -8.00 23.33
C GLY A 149 -10.47 -8.87 23.25
N SER A 150 -10.02 -9.22 22.04
CA SER A 150 -8.86 -10.08 21.83
C SER A 150 -7.55 -9.32 21.63
N LEU A 151 -7.60 -7.99 21.53
CA LEU A 151 -6.45 -7.13 21.20
C LEU A 151 -6.25 -6.04 22.27
N TYR A 152 -5.01 -5.63 22.49
CA TYR A 152 -4.66 -4.42 23.24
C TYR A 152 -5.01 -3.16 22.45
N GLU A 153 -5.46 -2.11 23.16
CA GLU A 153 -5.46 -0.76 22.61
C GLU A 153 -4.00 -0.29 22.52
N LEU A 154 -3.54 0.01 21.31
CA LEU A 154 -2.12 0.21 21.02
C LEU A 154 -1.56 1.47 21.68
N GLY A 155 -2.35 2.53 21.85
CA GLY A 155 -1.93 3.76 22.53
C GLY A 155 -1.65 3.58 24.03
N SER A 156 -2.21 2.54 24.64
CA SER A 156 -2.01 2.17 26.04
C SER A 156 -0.71 1.38 26.28
N ILE A 157 -0.11 0.86 25.22
CA ILE A 157 1.11 0.05 25.31
C ILE A 157 2.31 0.96 25.46
N LYS A 158 2.99 0.88 26.60
CA LYS A 158 4.23 1.60 26.82
C LYS A 158 5.31 1.14 25.82
N ASN A 159 6.20 2.07 25.45
CA ASN A 159 7.27 1.90 24.47
C ASN A 159 6.81 1.79 23.00
N LEU A 160 5.50 1.77 22.73
CA LEU A 160 4.95 1.89 21.38
C LEU A 160 4.62 3.36 21.09
N THR A 161 5.38 4.00 20.20
CA THR A 161 5.28 5.46 19.95
C THR A 161 4.62 5.72 18.60
N LEU A 162 3.30 5.54 18.53
CA LEU A 162 2.50 5.66 17.30
C LEU A 162 2.46 7.08 16.70
N ASP A 163 2.96 8.08 17.44
CA ASP A 163 3.10 9.48 17.01
C ASP A 163 4.36 9.73 16.18
N LYS A 164 5.24 8.74 16.03
CA LYS A 164 6.46 8.85 15.23
C LYS A 164 6.19 8.60 13.75
N ASP A 165 6.99 9.24 12.91
CA ASP A 165 6.85 9.24 11.46
C ASP A 165 7.31 7.95 10.76
N PHE A 166 7.68 6.92 11.54
CA PHE A 166 7.84 5.54 11.06
C PHE A 166 6.58 4.68 11.26
N TRP A 167 5.52 5.26 11.84
CA TRP A 167 4.17 4.72 11.83
C TRP A 167 3.31 5.53 10.87
N ASP A 168 2.33 4.87 10.23
CA ASP A 168 1.44 5.55 9.30
C ASP A 168 0.39 6.38 10.07
N GLU A 169 0.54 7.69 10.06
CA GLU A 169 -0.42 8.62 10.68
C GLU A 169 -1.83 8.50 10.08
N ARG A 170 -1.96 8.08 8.81
CA ARG A 170 -3.27 7.85 8.16
C ARG A 170 -3.92 6.60 8.71
N ALA A 171 -3.15 5.55 8.96
CA ALA A 171 -3.68 4.36 9.64
C ALA A 171 -4.20 4.75 11.03
N SER A 172 -3.41 5.52 11.79
CA SER A 172 -3.85 6.01 13.11
C SER A 172 -5.11 6.87 13.02
N ARG A 173 -5.18 7.80 12.07
CA ARG A 173 -6.36 8.67 11.86
C ARG A 173 -7.60 7.88 11.45
N ASP A 174 -7.47 7.01 10.45
CA ASP A 174 -8.59 6.39 9.75
C ASP A 174 -9.10 5.13 10.47
N LEU A 175 -8.24 4.41 11.21
CA LEU A 175 -8.61 3.19 11.93
C LEU A 175 -9.05 3.43 13.38
N THR A 176 -8.87 4.64 13.89
CA THR A 176 -9.28 4.99 15.26
C THR A 176 -10.80 5.11 15.36
N ILE A 177 -11.39 4.33 16.27
CA ILE A 177 -12.83 4.38 16.57
C ILE A 177 -12.99 4.76 18.03
N ARG A 178 -13.74 5.84 18.30
CA ARG A 178 -13.94 6.39 19.66
C ARG A 178 -12.63 6.65 20.44
N GLY A 179 -11.57 7.04 19.72
CA GLY A 179 -10.25 7.33 20.30
C GLY A 179 -9.42 6.09 20.63
N LEU A 180 -9.80 4.90 20.16
CA LEU A 180 -9.07 3.65 20.35
C LEU A 180 -8.51 3.15 19.03
N LEU A 181 -7.25 2.71 19.05
CA LEU A 181 -6.57 2.11 17.90
C LEU A 181 -6.10 0.70 18.29
N PHE A 182 -6.56 -0.32 17.58
CA PHE A 182 -6.23 -1.72 17.88
C PHE A 182 -5.34 -2.39 16.83
N ALA A 183 -5.19 -1.77 15.66
CA ALA A 183 -4.37 -2.28 14.58
C ALA A 183 -3.77 -1.12 13.78
N THR A 184 -2.52 -1.25 13.34
CA THR A 184 -1.80 -0.19 12.62
C THR A 184 -0.85 -0.74 11.57
N THR A 185 -0.18 0.14 10.83
CA THR A 185 0.91 -0.16 9.90
C THR A 185 1.89 1.02 9.85
N GLY A 186 2.95 0.89 9.08
CA GLY A 186 4.00 1.89 8.86
C GLY A 186 5.23 1.20 8.30
N ASP A 187 6.40 1.77 8.49
CA ASP A 187 7.66 1.23 7.97
C ASP A 187 8.06 -0.12 8.62
N ILE A 188 7.28 -0.62 9.57
CA ILE A 188 7.39 -1.98 10.11
C ILE A 188 7.20 -3.08 9.03
N ASP A 189 6.62 -2.74 7.88
CA ASP A 189 6.61 -3.58 6.68
C ASP A 189 6.56 -2.66 5.43
N PHE A 190 6.65 -3.25 4.24
CA PHE A 190 6.40 -2.59 2.94
C PHE A 190 5.21 -3.23 2.21
N TRP A 191 4.43 -4.06 2.91
CA TRP A 191 3.27 -4.75 2.35
C TRP A 191 2.12 -3.80 2.00
N ASP A 192 1.93 -2.72 2.77
CA ASP A 192 0.93 -1.69 2.49
C ASP A 192 1.22 -0.94 1.18
N ASP A 193 2.49 -0.65 0.90
CA ASP A 193 2.95 -0.13 -0.39
C ASP A 193 2.64 -1.12 -1.52
N MET A 194 2.99 -2.40 -1.34
CA MET A 194 2.77 -3.46 -2.33
C MET A 194 1.29 -3.67 -2.68
N MET A 195 0.39 -3.46 -1.72
CA MET A 195 -1.04 -3.73 -1.89
C MET A 195 -1.83 -2.54 -2.44
N GLN A 196 -1.20 -1.39 -2.69
CA GLN A 196 -1.84 -0.23 -3.32
C GLN A 196 -2.37 -0.56 -4.72
N ASN A 197 -3.57 -0.05 -5.02
CA ASN A 197 -4.14 -0.12 -6.35
C ASN A 197 -3.55 0.97 -7.26
N VAL A 198 -3.13 0.58 -8.47
CA VAL A 198 -2.48 1.42 -9.48
C VAL A 198 -3.14 1.24 -10.85
N ILE A 199 -2.93 2.23 -11.72
CA ILE A 199 -3.13 2.11 -13.16
C ILE A 199 -1.75 2.04 -13.82
N ALA A 200 -1.35 0.87 -14.31
CA ALA A 200 -0.17 0.76 -15.15
C ALA A 200 -0.48 1.20 -16.58
N PHE A 201 0.47 1.84 -17.28
CA PHE A 201 0.33 2.20 -18.69
C PHE A 201 1.49 1.70 -19.53
N ASN A 202 1.17 1.14 -20.70
CA ASN A 202 2.14 0.59 -21.63
C ASN A 202 2.74 1.72 -22.50
N LYS A 203 4.06 1.93 -22.40
CA LYS A 203 4.73 3.04 -23.09
C LYS A 203 4.82 2.85 -24.60
N GLN A 204 4.94 1.60 -25.08
CA GLN A 204 4.93 1.32 -26.51
C GLN A 204 3.55 1.61 -27.11
N VAL A 205 2.48 1.17 -26.46
CA VAL A 205 1.11 1.43 -26.94
C VAL A 205 0.83 2.95 -26.96
N LYS A 206 1.27 3.68 -25.94
CA LYS A 206 1.18 5.15 -25.91
C LYS A 206 1.91 5.79 -27.10
N ALA A 207 3.13 5.32 -27.41
CA ALA A 207 3.94 5.81 -28.52
C ALA A 207 3.30 5.48 -29.88
N ASP A 208 2.80 4.26 -30.06
CA ASP A 208 2.15 3.81 -31.31
C ASP A 208 0.90 4.64 -31.63
N LEU A 209 0.17 5.08 -30.60
CA LEU A 209 -1.00 5.94 -30.72
C LEU A 209 -0.65 7.43 -30.91
N ASN A 210 0.63 7.80 -30.87
CA ASN A 210 1.09 9.19 -30.91
C ASN A 210 0.46 10.07 -29.82
N ILE A 211 0.21 9.52 -28.63
CA ILE A 211 -0.28 10.29 -27.49
C ILE A 211 0.89 11.15 -26.96
N GLU A 212 0.84 12.45 -27.23
CA GLU A 212 1.90 13.39 -26.85
C GLU A 212 1.86 13.76 -25.36
N ASP A 213 0.68 13.73 -24.73
CA ASP A 213 0.51 14.10 -23.33
C ASP A 213 1.39 13.26 -22.40
N ASN A 214 2.10 13.91 -21.48
CA ASN A 214 2.82 13.21 -20.42
C ASN A 214 1.83 12.88 -19.30
N PHE A 215 1.57 11.59 -19.09
CA PHE A 215 0.61 11.14 -18.07
C PHE A 215 1.04 11.49 -16.64
N TYR A 216 2.34 11.53 -16.34
CA TYR A 216 2.82 11.97 -15.03
C TYR A 216 2.53 13.45 -14.80
N THR A 217 2.77 14.29 -15.80
CA THR A 217 2.42 15.73 -15.74
C THR A 217 0.90 15.93 -15.61
N LEU A 218 0.06 15.08 -16.23
CA LEU A 218 -1.39 15.14 -16.01
C LEU A 218 -1.77 14.87 -14.55
N VAL A 219 -1.06 13.96 -13.87
CA VAL A 219 -1.26 13.71 -12.43
C VAL A 219 -0.80 14.93 -11.61
N GLU A 220 0.38 15.46 -11.90
CA GLU A 220 0.92 16.64 -11.20
C GLU A 220 0.01 17.87 -11.34
N ASP A 221 -0.55 18.08 -12.53
CA ASP A 221 -1.46 19.17 -12.85
C ASP A 221 -2.88 18.95 -12.30
N GLY A 222 -3.19 17.79 -11.71
CA GLY A 222 -4.53 17.47 -11.22
C GLY A 222 -5.56 17.12 -12.32
N LYS A 223 -5.09 16.86 -13.54
CA LYS A 223 -5.91 16.61 -14.75
C LYS A 223 -6.13 15.13 -15.05
N TRP A 224 -5.43 14.23 -14.35
CA TRP A 224 -5.69 12.79 -14.43
C TRP A 224 -7.03 12.46 -13.76
N THR A 225 -8.08 12.38 -14.57
CA THR A 225 -9.48 12.13 -14.15
C THR A 225 -10.06 10.90 -14.83
N MET A 226 -11.23 10.43 -14.37
CA MET A 226 -11.94 9.31 -15.01
C MET A 226 -12.27 9.61 -16.47
N ASP A 227 -12.56 10.87 -16.81
CA ASP A 227 -12.78 11.29 -18.21
C ASP A 227 -11.49 11.23 -19.03
N ALA A 228 -10.35 11.63 -18.44
CA ALA A 228 -9.05 11.52 -19.10
C ALA A 228 -8.71 10.05 -19.38
N LEU A 229 -8.85 9.17 -18.37
CA LEU A 229 -8.63 7.73 -18.52
C LEU A 229 -9.52 7.16 -19.65
N ALA A 230 -10.83 7.44 -19.63
CA ALA A 230 -11.76 6.96 -20.64
C ALA A 230 -11.41 7.48 -22.05
N SER A 231 -11.01 8.75 -22.17
CA SER A 231 -10.61 9.37 -23.43
C SER A 231 -9.38 8.72 -24.05
N TYR A 232 -8.33 8.46 -23.25
CA TYR A 232 -7.13 7.79 -23.74
C TYR A 232 -7.37 6.30 -24.00
N ALA A 233 -8.14 5.62 -23.15
CA ALA A 233 -8.50 4.22 -23.35
C ALA A 233 -9.23 4.02 -24.68
N LYS A 234 -10.20 4.87 -25.00
CA LYS A 234 -10.94 4.82 -26.26
C LYS A 234 -10.07 4.96 -27.51
N GLN A 235 -8.95 5.70 -27.42
CA GLN A 235 -8.00 5.81 -28.54
C GLN A 235 -7.23 4.51 -28.80
N ALA A 236 -7.10 3.65 -27.78
CA ALA A 236 -6.33 2.43 -27.85
C ALA A 236 -7.15 1.20 -28.24
N THR A 237 -8.46 1.20 -27.98
CA THR A 237 -9.36 0.09 -28.33
C THR A 237 -9.44 -0.11 -29.84
N GLU A 238 -9.19 -1.33 -30.30
CA GLU A 238 -9.19 -1.70 -31.71
C GLU A 238 -9.61 -3.16 -31.89
N ASP A 239 -10.64 -3.39 -32.70
CA ASP A 239 -11.02 -4.72 -33.20
C ASP A 239 -9.99 -5.16 -34.25
N LEU A 240 -9.04 -5.99 -33.82
CA LEU A 240 -7.87 -6.38 -34.62
C LEU A 240 -8.25 -7.38 -35.72
N ASN A 241 -9.31 -8.15 -35.51
CA ASN A 241 -9.72 -9.21 -36.42
C ASN A 241 -10.90 -8.79 -37.34
N SER A 242 -11.52 -7.63 -37.05
CA SER A 242 -12.64 -7.02 -37.77
C SER A 242 -13.92 -7.88 -37.80
N ASP A 243 -14.18 -8.68 -36.77
CA ASP A 243 -15.38 -9.52 -36.66
C ASP A 243 -16.55 -8.84 -35.90
N GLY A 244 -16.31 -7.66 -35.31
CA GLY A 244 -17.28 -6.90 -34.56
C GLY A 244 -17.54 -7.42 -33.14
N VAL A 245 -16.73 -8.35 -32.64
CA VAL A 245 -16.78 -8.94 -31.30
C VAL A 245 -15.48 -8.60 -30.57
N TYR A 246 -15.56 -7.67 -29.63
CA TYR A 246 -14.41 -7.26 -28.81
C TYR A 246 -14.11 -8.30 -27.73
N ASP A 247 -13.00 -9.04 -27.88
CA ASP A 247 -12.56 -10.08 -26.94
C ASP A 247 -11.04 -10.14 -26.74
N MET A 248 -10.55 -11.15 -26.00
CA MET A 248 -9.12 -11.29 -25.67
C MET A 248 -8.17 -11.39 -26.89
N SER A 249 -8.68 -11.51 -28.12
CA SER A 249 -7.90 -11.44 -29.37
C SER A 249 -7.63 -10.01 -29.86
N ASP A 250 -8.33 -9.01 -29.31
CA ASP A 250 -8.27 -7.60 -29.72
C ASP A 250 -7.31 -6.76 -28.89
N LYS A 251 -7.32 -5.45 -29.15
CA LYS A 251 -6.61 -4.44 -28.38
C LYS A 251 -7.61 -3.61 -27.57
N PHE A 252 -7.31 -3.36 -26.30
CA PHE A 252 -8.19 -2.59 -25.41
C PHE A 252 -7.54 -1.35 -24.83
N GLY A 253 -8.37 -0.37 -24.51
CA GLY A 253 -7.97 0.78 -23.72
C GLY A 253 -7.59 0.44 -22.29
N LEU A 254 -8.42 -0.36 -21.61
CA LEU A 254 -8.22 -0.72 -20.21
C LEU A 254 -8.45 -2.21 -19.96
N ILE A 255 -7.49 -2.87 -19.32
CA ILE A 255 -7.73 -4.14 -18.63
C ILE A 255 -8.15 -3.84 -17.19
N THR A 256 -9.27 -4.43 -16.76
CA THR A 256 -9.83 -4.25 -15.41
C THR A 256 -10.10 -5.57 -14.70
N TRP A 257 -10.50 -5.47 -13.44
CA TRP A 257 -10.93 -6.54 -12.55
C TRP A 257 -12.08 -6.07 -11.66
N ASP A 258 -12.82 -7.00 -11.08
CA ASP A 258 -14.03 -6.69 -10.31
C ASP A 258 -13.73 -5.76 -9.14
N ASP A 259 -12.62 -5.98 -8.44
CA ASP A 259 -12.22 -5.23 -7.24
C ASP A 259 -11.76 -3.79 -7.57
N SER A 260 -11.55 -3.45 -8.85
CA SER A 260 -11.23 -2.08 -9.26
C SER A 260 -12.28 -1.06 -8.85
N ILE A 261 -13.54 -1.48 -8.68
CA ILE A 261 -14.63 -0.62 -8.24
C ILE A 261 -14.39 -0.06 -6.82
N TYR A 262 -13.67 -0.81 -5.95
CA TYR A 262 -13.26 -0.30 -4.64
C TYR A 262 -12.26 0.84 -4.80
N ALA A 263 -11.22 0.61 -5.59
CA ALA A 263 -10.20 1.62 -5.86
C ALA A 263 -10.77 2.88 -6.55
N VAL A 264 -11.83 2.74 -7.35
CA VAL A 264 -12.58 3.86 -7.96
C VAL A 264 -13.39 4.63 -6.94
N LEU A 265 -14.17 3.94 -6.10
CA LEU A 265 -14.93 4.57 -5.03
C LEU A 265 -13.97 5.38 -4.14
N GLU A 266 -12.92 4.75 -3.66
CA GLU A 266 -12.03 5.37 -2.70
C GLU A 266 -11.10 6.40 -3.33
N GLY A 267 -10.64 6.14 -4.56
CA GLY A 267 -9.88 7.05 -5.40
C GLY A 267 -10.64 8.34 -5.72
N SER A 268 -11.98 8.32 -5.68
CA SER A 268 -12.83 9.51 -5.81
C SER A 268 -13.00 10.33 -4.52
N GLY A 269 -12.40 9.86 -3.42
CA GLY A 269 -12.56 10.42 -2.07
C GLY A 269 -13.76 9.91 -1.30
N GLU A 270 -14.62 9.09 -1.92
CA GLU A 270 -15.76 8.47 -1.26
C GLU A 270 -15.31 7.30 -0.38
N ARG A 271 -16.11 6.98 0.64
CA ARG A 271 -15.85 5.89 1.58
C ARG A 271 -17.13 5.12 1.85
N VAL A 272 -16.98 3.91 2.37
CA VAL A 272 -18.06 3.08 2.89
C VAL A 272 -18.47 3.53 4.27
N VAL A 273 -17.50 3.76 5.16
CA VAL A 273 -17.74 4.30 6.51
C VAL A 273 -16.75 5.41 6.79
N GLN A 274 -17.21 6.46 7.47
CA GLN A 274 -16.36 7.51 8.03
C GLN A 274 -16.56 7.60 9.54
N VAL A 275 -15.47 7.95 10.24
CA VAL A 275 -15.52 8.31 11.66
C VAL A 275 -15.81 9.80 11.76
N ALA A 276 -16.86 10.17 12.49
CA ALA A 276 -17.19 11.56 12.78
C ALA A 276 -16.24 12.16 13.82
N ASP A 277 -16.24 13.50 13.95
CA ASP A 277 -15.43 14.24 14.94
C ASP A 277 -15.66 13.78 16.39
N ASP A 278 -16.85 13.27 16.71
CA ASP A 278 -17.20 12.73 18.03
C ASP A 278 -16.81 11.25 18.23
N GLY A 279 -16.17 10.65 17.22
CA GLY A 279 -15.72 9.27 17.20
C GLY A 279 -16.77 8.23 16.79
N THR A 280 -17.98 8.65 16.37
CA THR A 280 -19.05 7.74 15.92
C THR A 280 -18.88 7.31 14.47
N LEU A 281 -19.41 6.12 14.14
CA LEU A 281 -19.34 5.55 12.79
C LEU A 281 -20.54 5.95 11.93
N ASN A 282 -20.28 6.56 10.78
CA ASN A 282 -21.30 6.94 9.80
C ASN A 282 -21.19 6.10 8.52
N LEU A 283 -22.30 5.49 8.11
CA LEU A 283 -22.42 4.88 6.78
C LEU A 283 -22.45 5.99 5.73
N THR A 284 -21.44 6.04 4.88
CA THR A 284 -21.33 7.02 3.78
C THR A 284 -21.64 6.39 2.42
N LEU A 285 -21.46 5.07 2.25
CA LEU A 285 -21.95 4.35 1.07
C LEU A 285 -23.48 4.38 1.03
N THR A 286 -23.99 5.38 0.31
CA THR A 286 -25.41 5.71 0.23
C THR A 286 -25.76 5.99 -1.23
N GLY A 287 -27.05 6.07 -1.54
CA GLY A 287 -27.52 6.51 -2.87
C GLY A 287 -27.37 8.02 -3.11
N SER A 288 -26.31 8.65 -2.61
CA SER A 288 -26.04 10.06 -2.89
C SER A 288 -25.72 10.26 -4.37
N GLU A 289 -26.09 11.40 -4.94
CA GLU A 289 -25.87 11.73 -6.35
C GLU A 289 -24.40 11.55 -6.74
N ARG A 290 -23.48 12.05 -5.90
CA ARG A 290 -22.03 11.94 -6.15
C ARG A 290 -21.53 10.48 -6.19
N ILE A 291 -21.91 9.65 -5.21
CA ILE A 291 -21.49 8.23 -5.20
C ILE A 291 -22.08 7.50 -6.40
N VAL A 292 -23.35 7.72 -6.70
CA VAL A 292 -24.03 7.10 -7.85
C VAL A 292 -23.36 7.52 -9.16
N ASP A 293 -22.98 8.79 -9.29
CA ASP A 293 -22.33 9.31 -10.50
C ASP A 293 -20.91 8.75 -10.67
N VAL A 294 -20.11 8.67 -9.60
CA VAL A 294 -18.78 8.04 -9.62
C VAL A 294 -18.88 6.60 -10.13
N LEU A 295 -19.74 5.80 -9.51
CA LEU A 295 -19.85 4.37 -9.80
C LEU A 295 -20.48 4.10 -11.17
N THR A 296 -21.51 4.88 -11.54
CA THR A 296 -22.13 4.83 -12.87
C THR A 296 -21.12 5.18 -13.95
N LYS A 297 -20.36 6.26 -13.80
CA LYS A 297 -19.36 6.70 -14.79
C LYS A 297 -18.31 5.63 -15.07
N TYR A 298 -17.77 5.02 -14.02
CA TYR A 298 -16.80 3.95 -14.18
C TYR A 298 -17.43 2.68 -14.77
N THR A 299 -18.64 2.33 -14.36
CA THR A 299 -19.37 1.16 -14.89
C THR A 299 -19.69 1.35 -16.37
N ASP A 300 -20.17 2.53 -16.77
CA ASP A 300 -20.44 2.88 -18.18
C ASP A 300 -19.21 2.74 -19.05
N PHE A 301 -18.07 3.21 -18.56
CA PHE A 301 -16.82 3.07 -19.27
C PHE A 301 -16.38 1.60 -19.37
N CYS A 302 -16.36 0.86 -18.27
CA CYS A 302 -15.89 -0.53 -18.26
C CYS A 302 -16.78 -1.47 -19.11
N PHE A 303 -18.07 -1.16 -19.24
CA PHE A 303 -19.03 -1.93 -20.03
C PHE A 303 -19.35 -1.26 -21.38
N GLY A 304 -18.67 -0.17 -21.72
CA GLY A 304 -18.88 0.63 -22.94
C GLY A 304 -18.14 0.12 -24.18
N GLY A 305 -17.32 -0.94 -24.03
CA GLY A 305 -16.55 -1.56 -25.12
C GLY A 305 -15.05 -1.20 -25.13
N ASP A 306 -14.64 -0.20 -24.34
CA ASP A 306 -13.24 0.27 -24.29
C ASP A 306 -12.40 -0.37 -23.17
N ALA A 307 -13.01 -1.28 -22.41
CA ALA A 307 -12.33 -2.03 -21.37
C ALA A 307 -12.69 -3.52 -21.43
N ILE A 308 -11.79 -4.34 -20.88
CA ILE A 308 -12.00 -5.78 -20.73
C ILE A 308 -11.71 -6.21 -19.29
N ASN A 309 -12.65 -6.92 -18.68
CA ASN A 309 -12.47 -7.46 -17.34
C ASN A 309 -11.81 -8.85 -17.42
N TYR A 310 -10.58 -8.98 -16.91
CA TYR A 310 -9.83 -10.22 -17.07
C TYR A 310 -10.42 -11.39 -16.27
N GLN A 311 -11.21 -11.15 -15.23
CA GLN A 311 -11.82 -12.22 -14.42
C GLN A 311 -12.98 -12.93 -15.13
N ARG A 312 -13.31 -12.49 -16.36
CA ARG A 312 -14.17 -13.25 -17.28
C ARG A 312 -13.39 -14.22 -18.17
N TYR A 313 -12.06 -14.19 -18.07
CA TYR A 313 -11.10 -14.97 -18.84
C TYR A 313 -10.02 -15.52 -17.90
N THR A 314 -8.89 -16.00 -18.43
CA THR A 314 -7.76 -16.41 -17.59
C THR A 314 -6.85 -15.22 -17.27
N SER A 315 -6.26 -15.20 -16.08
CA SER A 315 -5.25 -14.21 -15.72
C SER A 315 -4.07 -14.22 -16.70
N LYS A 316 -3.74 -15.39 -17.28
CA LYS A 316 -2.68 -15.50 -18.28
C LYS A 316 -2.99 -14.72 -19.56
N GLU A 317 -4.21 -14.78 -20.07
CA GLU A 317 -4.57 -14.05 -21.29
C GLU A 317 -4.46 -12.54 -21.11
N ALA A 318 -4.88 -12.01 -19.96
CA ALA A 318 -4.71 -10.59 -19.66
C ALA A 318 -3.24 -10.19 -19.50
N MET A 319 -2.43 -11.05 -18.87
CA MET A 319 -0.98 -10.84 -18.80
C MET A 319 -0.36 -10.81 -20.20
N ASP A 320 -0.72 -11.76 -21.07
CA ASP A 320 -0.24 -11.83 -22.44
C ASP A 320 -0.73 -10.63 -23.28
N MET A 321 -1.92 -10.09 -22.99
CA MET A 321 -2.44 -8.88 -23.64
C MET A 321 -1.63 -7.63 -23.29
N PHE A 322 -1.40 -7.36 -21.99
CA PHE A 322 -0.63 -6.19 -21.59
C PHE A 322 0.84 -6.29 -22.02
N SER A 323 1.48 -7.44 -21.78
CA SER A 323 2.88 -7.69 -22.16
C SER A 323 3.10 -7.72 -23.67
N GLY A 324 2.10 -8.15 -24.44
CA GLY A 324 2.10 -8.15 -25.90
C GLY A 324 1.72 -6.83 -26.55
N ASN A 325 1.70 -5.71 -25.80
CA ASN A 325 1.34 -4.37 -26.30
C ASN A 325 -0.09 -4.29 -26.89
N ARG A 326 -1.04 -5.08 -26.35
CA ARG A 326 -2.45 -5.07 -26.75
C ARG A 326 -3.38 -4.42 -25.70
N ALA A 327 -2.81 -3.69 -24.75
CA ALA A 327 -3.58 -2.83 -23.87
C ALA A 327 -2.80 -1.56 -23.52
N LEU A 328 -3.48 -0.40 -23.49
CA LEU A 328 -2.85 0.85 -23.06
C LEU A 328 -2.74 0.90 -21.54
N PHE A 329 -3.83 0.60 -20.82
CA PHE A 329 -3.87 0.64 -19.36
C PHE A 329 -4.19 -0.73 -18.75
N LEU A 330 -3.65 -0.96 -17.56
CA LEU A 330 -3.97 -2.10 -16.71
C LEU A 330 -4.28 -1.60 -15.29
N ALA A 331 -5.52 -1.78 -14.87
CA ALA A 331 -5.92 -1.60 -13.47
C ALA A 331 -5.52 -2.84 -12.66
N GLY A 332 -4.77 -2.63 -11.58
CA GLY A 332 -4.30 -3.72 -10.74
C GLY A 332 -3.69 -3.25 -9.43
N ARG A 333 -3.01 -4.17 -8.74
CA ARG A 333 -2.23 -3.85 -7.53
C ARG A 333 -0.76 -3.71 -7.89
N LEU A 334 -0.01 -2.92 -7.15
CA LEU A 334 1.43 -2.77 -7.36
C LEU A 334 2.14 -4.13 -7.36
N GLN A 335 1.83 -5.00 -6.39
CA GLN A 335 2.36 -6.38 -6.35
C GLN A 335 2.01 -7.21 -7.59
N SER A 336 0.83 -7.03 -8.18
CA SER A 336 0.47 -7.81 -9.37
C SER A 336 1.34 -7.49 -10.59
N LEU A 337 2.07 -6.37 -10.55
CA LEU A 337 3.03 -6.01 -11.59
C LEU A 337 4.28 -6.90 -11.59
N ASP A 338 4.47 -7.73 -10.57
CA ASP A 338 5.47 -8.80 -10.54
C ASP A 338 5.43 -9.69 -11.78
N ALA A 339 4.24 -9.93 -12.30
CA ALA A 339 4.02 -10.74 -13.49
C ALA A 339 4.61 -10.15 -14.79
N TYR A 340 4.93 -8.86 -14.80
CA TYR A 340 5.44 -8.14 -15.97
C TYR A 340 6.92 -7.76 -15.83
N ARG A 341 7.64 -8.30 -14.83
CA ARG A 341 9.07 -8.05 -14.64
C ARG A 341 9.90 -8.35 -15.89
N ASP A 342 9.56 -9.44 -16.58
CA ASP A 342 10.26 -9.90 -17.79
C ASP A 342 9.70 -9.30 -19.09
N MET A 343 8.77 -8.35 -18.99
CA MET A 343 8.22 -7.65 -20.15
C MET A 343 9.34 -6.86 -20.85
N GLU A 344 9.42 -7.00 -22.17
CA GLU A 344 10.41 -6.27 -22.97
C GLU A 344 10.08 -4.78 -22.99
N THR A 345 8.82 -4.45 -23.27
CA THR A 345 8.30 -3.08 -23.26
C THR A 345 8.26 -2.51 -21.84
N ASP A 346 8.73 -1.28 -21.70
CA ASP A 346 8.61 -0.53 -20.44
C ASP A 346 7.16 -0.09 -20.20
N TYR A 347 6.73 -0.12 -18.95
CA TYR A 347 5.47 0.44 -18.49
C TYR A 347 5.73 1.43 -17.35
N GLY A 348 4.81 2.38 -17.17
CA GLY A 348 4.77 3.27 -16.03
C GLY A 348 3.54 3.01 -15.16
N ILE A 349 3.46 3.66 -14.00
CA ILE A 349 2.28 3.61 -13.11
C ILE A 349 1.73 5.00 -12.82
N LEU A 350 0.43 5.04 -12.57
CA LEU A 350 -0.36 6.21 -12.21
C LEU A 350 -1.26 5.84 -11.02
N PRO A 351 -1.66 6.80 -10.18
CA PRO A 351 -2.71 6.55 -9.21
C PRO A 351 -4.03 6.26 -9.93
N TYR A 352 -5.00 5.70 -9.21
CA TYR A 352 -6.39 5.71 -9.69
C TYR A 352 -6.84 7.15 -9.96
N PRO A 353 -7.58 7.39 -11.05
CA PRO A 353 -7.92 8.73 -11.46
C PRO A 353 -8.89 9.41 -10.49
N LYS A 354 -8.80 10.73 -10.38
CA LYS A 354 -9.82 11.55 -9.72
C LYS A 354 -11.17 11.39 -10.41
N TYR A 355 -12.26 11.62 -9.69
CA TYR A 355 -13.58 11.71 -10.31
C TYR A 355 -13.64 12.83 -11.37
N ASP A 356 -13.16 14.01 -10.99
CA ASP A 356 -13.04 15.22 -11.79
C ASP A 356 -11.84 16.08 -11.34
N GLU A 357 -11.57 17.20 -12.03
CA GLU A 357 -10.47 18.12 -11.68
C GLU A 357 -10.73 18.92 -10.38
N ALA A 358 -11.98 18.94 -9.88
CA ALA A 358 -12.34 19.66 -8.66
C ALA A 358 -11.96 18.89 -7.39
N GLN A 359 -11.81 17.56 -7.50
CA GLN A 359 -11.25 16.74 -6.43
C GLN A 359 -9.80 17.16 -6.12
N ALA A 360 -9.50 17.45 -4.86
CA ALA A 360 -8.20 18.00 -4.47
C ALA A 360 -7.07 16.96 -4.59
N GLU A 361 -7.27 15.77 -4.04
CA GLU A 361 -6.22 14.76 -3.87
C GLU A 361 -6.45 13.51 -4.72
N TYR A 362 -5.37 12.78 -5.01
CA TYR A 362 -5.43 11.43 -5.59
C TYR A 362 -5.46 10.42 -4.45
N HIS A 363 -6.63 10.08 -3.93
CA HIS A 363 -6.70 9.12 -2.83
C HIS A 363 -6.21 7.74 -3.29
N THR A 364 -5.33 7.14 -2.48
CA THR A 364 -4.78 5.81 -2.76
C THR A 364 -5.29 4.83 -1.73
N VAL A 365 -5.77 3.67 -2.17
CA VAL A 365 -6.18 2.62 -1.24
C VAL A 365 -5.53 1.28 -1.55
N ALA A 366 -5.06 0.63 -0.48
CA ALA A 366 -4.59 -0.72 -0.50
C ALA A 366 -5.77 -1.70 -0.57
N SER A 367 -5.60 -2.77 -1.35
CA SER A 367 -6.64 -3.78 -1.51
C SER A 367 -7.13 -4.31 -0.15
N PRO A 368 -8.42 -4.16 0.21
CA PRO A 368 -8.92 -4.53 1.53
C PRO A 368 -8.84 -6.03 1.82
N TRP A 369 -8.88 -6.86 0.77
CA TRP A 369 -8.75 -8.30 0.87
C TRP A 369 -7.33 -8.78 1.16
N HIS A 370 -6.32 -8.01 0.77
CA HIS A 370 -4.91 -8.43 0.82
C HIS A 370 -4.11 -7.65 1.87
N MET A 371 -4.60 -6.48 2.28
CA MET A 371 -3.97 -5.67 3.32
C MET A 371 -3.94 -6.44 4.64
N THR A 372 -2.82 -6.30 5.34
CA THR A 372 -2.62 -6.76 6.71
C THR A 372 -2.32 -5.60 7.66
N LEU A 373 -2.55 -5.80 8.95
CA LEU A 373 -2.27 -4.81 9.99
C LEU A 373 -1.59 -5.48 11.18
N PHE A 374 -0.77 -4.70 11.89
CA PHE A 374 -0.07 -5.10 13.09
C PHE A 374 -0.93 -4.86 14.32
N THR A 375 -0.97 -5.85 15.21
CA THR A 375 -1.72 -5.81 16.47
C THR A 375 -0.94 -6.51 17.59
N VAL A 376 -1.31 -6.23 18.84
CA VAL A 376 -0.85 -6.95 20.02
C VAL A 376 -2.03 -7.70 20.66
N PRO A 377 -1.99 -9.04 20.80
CA PRO A 377 -3.04 -9.81 21.46
C PRO A 377 -3.19 -9.43 22.94
N LEU A 378 -4.42 -9.37 23.47
CA LEU A 378 -4.67 -8.98 24.86
C LEU A 378 -3.98 -9.90 25.88
N THR A 379 -3.67 -11.14 25.48
CA THR A 379 -2.99 -12.14 26.31
C THR A 379 -1.47 -12.10 26.22
N ALA A 380 -0.87 -11.20 25.44
CA ALA A 380 0.59 -11.05 25.40
C ALA A 380 1.14 -10.90 26.82
N ALA A 381 2.08 -11.78 27.20
CA ALA A 381 2.59 -11.88 28.57
C ALA A 381 3.24 -10.58 29.07
N ASP A 382 3.88 -9.85 28.17
CA ASP A 382 4.48 -8.54 28.42
C ASP A 382 4.18 -7.59 27.25
N ALA A 383 3.12 -6.80 27.38
CA ALA A 383 2.76 -5.82 26.36
C ALA A 383 3.82 -4.71 26.19
N GLU A 384 4.56 -4.33 27.25
CA GLU A 384 5.62 -3.31 27.14
C GLU A 384 6.79 -3.82 26.27
N ARG A 385 7.11 -5.11 26.38
CA ARG A 385 8.05 -5.81 25.49
C ARG A 385 7.55 -5.83 24.06
N SER A 386 6.29 -6.19 23.82
CA SER A 386 5.67 -6.14 22.49
C SER A 386 5.76 -4.74 21.89
N GLY A 387 5.45 -3.71 22.68
CA GLY A 387 5.60 -2.32 22.29
C GLY A 387 7.03 -1.97 21.89
N ALA A 388 8.02 -2.29 22.74
CA ALA A 388 9.42 -1.97 22.49
C ALA A 388 9.98 -2.66 21.23
N VAL A 389 9.64 -3.93 21.01
CA VAL A 389 10.09 -4.72 19.85
C VAL A 389 9.43 -4.23 18.57
N LEU A 390 8.10 -4.05 18.56
CA LEU A 390 7.39 -3.53 17.38
C LEU A 390 7.85 -2.10 17.02
N ASN A 391 8.08 -1.24 18.01
CA ASN A 391 8.56 0.12 17.78
C ASN A 391 9.97 0.13 17.19
N ALA A 392 10.86 -0.76 17.64
CA ALA A 392 12.19 -0.91 17.04
C ALA A 392 12.12 -1.49 15.62
N LEU A 393 11.24 -2.47 15.36
CA LEU A 393 11.02 -3.01 14.02
C LEU A 393 10.52 -1.94 13.05
N ALA A 394 9.63 -1.05 13.49
CA ALA A 394 9.14 0.07 12.70
C ALA A 394 10.27 1.09 12.42
N TYR A 395 10.98 1.52 13.47
CA TYR A 395 12.09 2.47 13.33
C TYR A 395 13.19 1.95 12.40
N TYR A 396 13.71 0.75 12.63
CA TYR A 396 14.73 0.17 11.75
C TYR A 396 14.15 -0.26 10.39
N GLY A 397 12.84 -0.48 10.31
CA GLY A 397 12.10 -0.60 9.07
C GLY A 397 12.28 0.64 8.20
N LYS A 398 12.05 1.83 8.75
CA LYS A 398 12.28 3.09 8.03
C LYS A 398 13.73 3.27 7.60
N GLN A 399 14.66 2.98 8.52
CA GLN A 399 16.09 3.18 8.28
C GLN A 399 16.68 2.22 7.25
N LEU A 400 16.15 0.99 7.15
CA LEU A 400 16.78 -0.09 6.38
C LEU A 400 15.90 -0.63 5.26
N LEU A 401 14.59 -0.79 5.47
CA LEU A 401 13.67 -1.42 4.53
C LEU A 401 13.09 -0.45 3.51
N THR A 402 12.51 0.66 3.96
CA THR A 402 11.72 1.55 3.09
C THR A 402 12.57 2.03 1.92
N GLY A 403 13.76 2.56 2.19
CA GLY A 403 14.70 2.93 1.14
C GLY A 403 15.12 1.75 0.25
N ALA A 404 15.36 0.56 0.80
CA ALA A 404 15.72 -0.61 0.00
C ALA A 404 14.58 -1.07 -0.93
N TYR A 405 13.33 -0.96 -0.48
CA TYR A 405 12.15 -1.29 -1.26
C TYR A 405 11.96 -0.30 -2.43
N TYR A 406 11.96 1.01 -2.14
CA TYR A 406 11.80 2.06 -3.15
C TYR A 406 13.00 2.13 -4.12
N ASP A 407 14.24 2.14 -3.63
CA ASP A 407 15.44 2.41 -4.46
C ASP A 407 15.99 1.21 -5.23
N LYS A 408 15.73 -0.03 -4.78
CA LYS A 408 16.39 -1.22 -5.35
C LYS A 408 15.43 -2.21 -5.95
N THR A 409 14.25 -2.32 -5.38
CA THR A 409 13.22 -3.25 -5.83
C THR A 409 12.35 -2.58 -6.89
N LEU A 410 11.81 -1.40 -6.60
CA LEU A 410 10.90 -0.71 -7.54
C LEU A 410 11.62 -0.14 -8.76
N THR A 411 12.70 0.63 -8.63
CA THR A 411 13.43 1.22 -9.78
C THR A 411 14.41 0.25 -10.47
N GLY A 412 14.78 -0.85 -9.81
CA GLY A 412 15.74 -1.83 -10.33
C GLY A 412 15.09 -3.05 -10.98
N GLN A 413 13.95 -3.51 -10.44
CA GLN A 413 13.29 -4.75 -10.88
C GLN A 413 11.94 -4.52 -11.57
N TYR A 414 11.18 -3.48 -11.21
CA TYR A 414 9.81 -3.32 -11.68
C TYR A 414 9.64 -2.21 -12.71
N PHE A 415 10.12 -1.01 -12.39
CA PHE A 415 10.03 0.17 -13.23
C PHE A 415 11.42 0.54 -13.73
N ARG A 416 11.53 0.76 -15.03
CA ARG A 416 12.76 1.27 -15.65
C ARG A 416 12.68 2.80 -15.83
N ASP A 417 11.84 3.47 -15.04
CA ASP A 417 11.68 4.93 -15.04
C ASP A 417 11.57 5.52 -13.63
N GLU A 418 12.05 6.75 -13.49
CA GLU A 418 12.08 7.50 -12.22
C GLU A 418 10.73 8.14 -11.89
N ASP A 419 9.89 8.44 -12.89
CA ASP A 419 8.59 9.12 -12.69
C ASP A 419 7.56 8.23 -11.96
N SER A 420 7.66 6.91 -12.12
CA SER A 420 6.86 5.93 -11.38
C SER A 420 7.23 5.92 -9.90
N LEU A 421 8.48 6.21 -9.53
CA LEU A 421 8.89 6.34 -8.14
C LEU A 421 8.21 7.55 -7.47
N ALA A 422 8.26 8.71 -8.12
CA ALA A 422 7.58 9.92 -7.65
C ALA A 422 6.05 9.72 -7.54
N THR A 423 5.48 8.86 -8.40
CA THR A 423 4.08 8.45 -8.32
C THR A 423 3.80 7.66 -7.05
N LEU A 424 4.66 6.70 -6.68
CA LEU A 424 4.51 5.91 -5.45
C LEU A 424 4.64 6.76 -4.19
N GLU A 425 5.62 7.67 -4.15
CA GLU A 425 5.77 8.60 -3.02
C GLU A 425 4.52 9.46 -2.83
N ARG A 426 3.94 9.96 -3.93
CA ARG A 426 2.67 10.70 -3.90
C ARG A 426 1.52 9.82 -3.41
N MET A 427 1.46 8.58 -3.87
CA MET A 427 0.41 7.62 -3.47
C MET A 427 0.48 7.25 -1.99
N ALA A 428 1.69 7.09 -1.43
CA ALA A 428 1.90 6.89 0.00
C ALA A 428 1.39 8.11 0.80
N ALA A 429 1.68 9.33 0.34
CA ALA A 429 1.24 10.56 1.00
C ALA A 429 -0.30 10.77 0.99
N THR A 430 -1.04 10.10 0.11
CA THR A 430 -2.50 10.20 -0.01
C THR A 430 -3.24 8.90 0.31
N ARG A 431 -2.54 7.96 0.99
CA ARG A 431 -3.14 6.70 1.41
C ARG A 431 -4.34 6.95 2.33
N ALA A 432 -5.37 6.12 2.18
CA ALA A 432 -6.52 6.11 3.06
C ALA A 432 -6.92 4.68 3.45
N TYR A 433 -7.51 4.55 4.63
CA TYR A 433 -8.06 3.31 5.13
C TYR A 433 -9.56 3.46 5.33
N ASP A 434 -10.37 2.67 4.63
CA ASP A 434 -11.82 2.70 4.77
C ASP A 434 -12.27 1.63 5.76
N LEU A 435 -12.63 2.05 6.97
CA LEU A 435 -13.18 1.16 7.99
C LEU A 435 -14.41 0.38 7.49
N GLY A 436 -15.17 0.88 6.53
CA GLY A 436 -16.32 0.16 5.99
C GLY A 436 -15.93 -1.07 5.16
N LEU A 437 -14.71 -1.12 4.62
CA LEU A 437 -14.16 -2.30 3.96
C LEU A 437 -13.67 -3.36 4.96
N TYR A 438 -13.38 -2.95 6.20
CA TYR A 438 -12.92 -3.84 7.27
C TYR A 438 -14.04 -4.29 8.20
N ILE A 439 -14.95 -3.38 8.57
CA ILE A 439 -16.18 -3.66 9.33
C ILE A 439 -17.15 -4.49 8.49
N GLN A 440 -17.25 -4.19 7.19
CA GLN A 440 -18.19 -4.81 6.25
C GLN A 440 -19.64 -4.79 6.79
N PRO A 441 -20.20 -3.60 7.09
CA PRO A 441 -21.46 -3.49 7.81
C PRO A 441 -22.60 -4.13 7.01
N ALA A 442 -23.12 -5.25 7.52
CA ALA A 442 -24.06 -6.13 6.83
C ALA A 442 -23.62 -6.50 5.38
N ASN A 443 -22.32 -6.54 5.11
CA ASN A 443 -21.72 -6.77 3.81
C ASN A 443 -22.11 -5.79 2.69
N ILE A 444 -22.59 -4.58 3.01
CA ILE A 444 -23.00 -3.60 1.98
C ILE A 444 -21.86 -3.25 1.01
N ASN A 445 -20.60 -3.29 1.46
CA ASN A 445 -19.45 -3.08 0.60
C ASN A 445 -19.32 -4.14 -0.51
N LYS A 446 -19.81 -5.36 -0.33
CA LYS A 446 -19.74 -6.42 -1.36
C LYS A 446 -20.64 -6.11 -2.56
N GLU A 447 -21.68 -5.32 -2.34
CA GLU A 447 -22.58 -4.88 -3.40
C GLU A 447 -21.87 -4.07 -4.49
N LEU A 448 -20.79 -3.36 -4.16
CA LEU A 448 -19.96 -2.67 -5.16
C LEU A 448 -19.43 -3.65 -6.22
N ILE A 449 -18.87 -4.77 -5.78
CA ILE A 449 -18.39 -5.83 -6.68
C ILE A 449 -19.57 -6.52 -7.38
N TYR A 450 -20.63 -6.89 -6.65
CA TYR A 450 -21.74 -7.65 -7.24
C TYR A 450 -22.45 -6.85 -8.34
N MET A 451 -22.72 -5.57 -8.10
CA MET A 451 -23.32 -4.70 -9.10
C MET A 451 -22.38 -4.44 -10.28
N PHE A 452 -21.09 -4.18 -10.02
CA PHE A 452 -20.11 -3.99 -11.08
C PHE A 452 -19.97 -5.23 -11.96
N ARG A 453 -19.99 -6.44 -11.38
CA ARG A 453 -19.93 -7.70 -12.14
C ARG A 453 -21.04 -7.85 -13.17
N GLU A 454 -22.23 -7.35 -12.82
CA GLU A 454 -23.43 -7.38 -13.66
C GLU A 454 -23.53 -6.19 -14.62
N GLY A 455 -22.62 -5.21 -14.52
CA GLY A 455 -22.76 -3.93 -15.22
C GLY A 455 -23.97 -3.12 -14.76
N SER A 456 -24.47 -3.38 -13.54
CA SER A 456 -25.64 -2.73 -12.98
C SER A 456 -25.32 -1.31 -12.53
N LYS A 457 -26.27 -0.40 -12.75
CA LYS A 457 -26.19 1.02 -12.38
C LYS A 457 -27.23 1.41 -11.33
N ASP A 458 -27.96 0.43 -10.79
CA ASP A 458 -29.02 0.62 -9.81
C ASP A 458 -28.47 0.92 -8.39
N PHE A 459 -27.36 1.65 -8.29
CA PHE A 459 -26.60 1.84 -7.05
C PHE A 459 -27.46 2.49 -5.96
N ALA A 460 -28.28 3.48 -6.33
CA ALA A 460 -29.13 4.19 -5.39
C ALA A 460 -30.15 3.27 -4.70
N SER A 461 -30.89 2.47 -5.49
CA SER A 461 -31.90 1.56 -4.95
C SER A 461 -31.27 0.38 -4.22
N ASN A 462 -30.12 -0.11 -4.70
CA ASN A 462 -29.41 -1.21 -4.06
C ASN A 462 -28.80 -0.79 -2.70
N PHE A 463 -28.15 0.37 -2.61
CA PHE A 463 -27.65 0.86 -1.33
C PHE A 463 -28.79 1.21 -0.37
N ALA A 464 -29.90 1.75 -0.87
CA ALA A 464 -31.08 2.02 -0.05
C ALA A 464 -31.69 0.73 0.56
N SER A 465 -31.71 -0.38 -0.19
CA SER A 465 -32.25 -1.65 0.32
C SER A 465 -31.36 -2.31 1.40
N HIS A 466 -30.06 -2.00 1.41
CA HIS A 466 -29.10 -2.53 2.39
C HIS A 466 -28.80 -1.57 3.56
N ALA A 467 -29.17 -0.29 3.44
CA ALA A 467 -28.78 0.76 4.38
C ALA A 467 -29.21 0.49 5.83
N ASP A 468 -30.42 -0.01 6.06
CA ASP A 468 -30.92 -0.26 7.42
C ASP A 468 -30.18 -1.39 8.13
N ALA A 469 -29.85 -2.46 7.40
CA ALA A 469 -29.04 -3.56 7.91
C ALA A 469 -27.61 -3.09 8.23
N ALA A 470 -27.02 -2.31 7.32
CA ALA A 470 -25.68 -1.75 7.50
C ALA A 470 -25.61 -0.79 8.70
N LYS A 471 -26.58 0.12 8.86
CA LYS A 471 -26.67 1.01 10.03
C LYS A 471 -26.85 0.24 11.33
N THR A 472 -27.62 -0.84 11.31
CA THR A 472 -27.81 -1.70 12.49
C THR A 472 -26.48 -2.36 12.89
N ALA A 473 -25.73 -2.89 11.92
CA ALA A 473 -24.40 -3.45 12.16
C ALA A 473 -23.43 -2.40 12.71
N LEU A 474 -23.40 -1.20 12.14
CA LEU A 474 -22.54 -0.11 12.64
C LEU A 474 -22.92 0.32 14.06
N THR A 475 -24.20 0.36 14.39
CA THR A 475 -24.64 0.66 15.77
C THR A 475 -24.10 -0.38 16.76
N GLN A 476 -24.00 -1.65 16.37
CA GLN A 476 -23.42 -2.70 17.22
C GLN A 476 -21.92 -2.51 17.39
N THR A 477 -21.20 -2.21 16.30
CA THR A 477 -19.77 -1.88 16.35
C THR A 477 -19.51 -0.65 17.23
N ASP A 478 -20.27 0.43 17.02
CA ASP A 478 -20.16 1.66 17.80
C ASP A 478 -20.41 1.44 19.29
N ALA A 479 -21.44 0.65 19.65
CA ALA A 479 -21.72 0.29 21.03
C ALA A 479 -20.56 -0.52 21.67
N ALA A 480 -19.98 -1.47 20.94
CA ALA A 480 -18.84 -2.25 21.41
C ALA A 480 -17.62 -1.35 21.69
N PHE A 481 -17.31 -0.43 20.78
CA PHE A 481 -16.20 0.52 20.98
C PHE A 481 -16.49 1.56 22.06
N SER A 482 -17.76 1.93 22.29
CA SER A 482 -18.14 2.80 23.40
C SER A 482 -17.83 2.14 24.74
N LEU A 483 -18.17 0.85 24.89
CA LEU A 483 -17.85 0.07 26.09
C LEU A 483 -16.34 -0.15 26.25
N ALA A 484 -15.63 -0.42 25.15
CA ALA A 484 -14.18 -0.53 25.17
C ALA A 484 -13.53 0.79 25.63
N ALA A 485 -14.03 1.95 25.17
CA ALA A 485 -13.46 3.24 25.51
C ALA A 485 -13.63 3.57 27.01
N GLU A 486 -14.72 3.12 27.64
CA GLU A 486 -14.89 3.21 29.09
C GLU A 486 -13.91 2.31 29.87
N SER A 487 -13.47 1.21 29.26
CA SER A 487 -12.55 0.24 29.87
C SER A 487 -11.10 0.73 29.81
N TRP A 488 -10.68 1.31 28.69
CA TRP A 488 -9.32 1.83 28.48
C TRP A 488 -9.09 3.26 29.02
N LYS A 489 -10.14 3.99 29.39
CA LYS A 489 -10.04 5.32 30.05
C LYS A 489 -9.68 5.25 31.55
N LYS A 490 -9.68 4.06 32.16
CA LYS A 490 -9.35 3.84 33.57
C LYS A 490 -7.91 3.40 33.71
#